data_AF-A0A1L3JGT9-F1
#
_entry.id   AF-A0A1L3JGT9-F1
#
_cell.length_a   1.000
_cell.length_b   1.000
_cell.length_c   1.000
_cell.angle_alpha   90.00
_cell.angle_beta   90.00
_cell.angle_gamma   90.00
#
_symmetry.space_group_name_H-M   'P 1'
#
loop_
_entity.id
_entity.type
_entity.pdbx_description
1 polymer ?
#
loop_
_entity_poly.entity_id
_entity_poly.type
_entity_poly.pdbx_seq_one_letter_code
_entity_poly.pdbx_strand_id
1 'polypeptide(L)'
;MKSILLSVFLLALSCGSPKKVVKETKKEVETEVETKIEGTTETPKVITEEIIAVLKYPNRMEDAKQLVVNSGLTWDKLIFNQDDTKIALLKVPADKSNFWIERLMTSGEFKSVELNKELTLNKIISDIETTFVSLRKTQCYGHCPVFDVKIDKQGNVFYNGIKYVLVKGKKSFKLTDKQFSKLKNMLGKTSFSKYRIAYNNPRISDLPSTYISHNNKEIQLRVWGEVPTELVQVTEYIEDILLAKKFYEL
;
A
#
# COMPACT_ATOMS: atom_id res chain seq x y z
N MET A 1 -30.79 -4.14 61.47
CA MET A 1 -30.19 -3.29 62.52
C MET A 1 -29.34 -2.23 61.83
N LYS A 2 -29.69 -0.94 62.06
CA LYS A 2 -28.86 0.30 62.09
C LYS A 2 -27.79 0.53 61.00
N SER A 3 -27.61 1.70 60.37
CA SER A 3 -28.31 3.00 60.26
C SER A 3 -27.43 3.91 59.39
N ILE A 4 -28.02 4.59 58.39
CA ILE A 4 -27.89 6.00 57.98
C ILE A 4 -26.53 6.72 58.20
N LEU A 5 -25.95 7.25 57.12
CA LEU A 5 -25.61 8.69 57.02
C LEU A 5 -25.53 9.16 55.56
N LEU A 6 -26.30 10.23 55.32
CA LEU A 6 -26.59 10.94 54.09
C LEU A 6 -25.74 12.22 54.08
N SER A 7 -25.10 12.57 52.96
CA SER A 7 -24.57 13.93 52.77
C SER A 7 -24.95 14.45 51.39
N VAL A 8 -25.84 15.43 51.45
CA VAL A 8 -26.48 16.21 50.39
C VAL A 8 -25.49 17.24 49.84
N PHE A 9 -25.46 17.42 48.52
CA PHE A 9 -24.99 18.67 47.91
C PHE A 9 -26.09 19.23 47.01
N LEU A 10 -26.74 20.28 47.51
CA LEU A 10 -27.71 21.12 46.81
C LEU A 10 -26.95 22.31 46.21
N LEU A 11 -27.12 22.54 44.90
CA LEU A 11 -26.91 23.86 44.32
C LEU A 11 -28.13 24.18 43.44
N ALA A 12 -28.78 25.28 43.81
CA ALA A 12 -30.07 25.72 43.34
C ALA A 12 -30.01 26.26 41.91
N LEU A 13 -30.99 25.85 41.11
CA LEU A 13 -31.38 26.48 39.85
C LEU A 13 -32.23 27.72 40.17
N SER A 14 -31.86 28.87 39.63
CA SER A 14 -32.68 30.08 39.64
C SER A 14 -33.36 30.27 38.29
N CYS A 15 -34.69 30.46 38.37
CA CYS A 15 -35.71 30.73 37.36
C CYS A 15 -35.37 31.86 36.37
N GLY A 16 -36.03 32.01 35.21
CA GLY A 16 -37.25 31.36 34.73
C GLY A 16 -37.69 31.87 33.35
N SER A 17 -38.73 31.23 32.81
CA SER A 17 -39.41 31.57 31.55
C SER A 17 -40.86 31.95 31.82
N PRO A 18 -41.49 32.76 30.95
CA PRO A 18 -42.83 32.42 30.44
C PRO A 18 -42.99 32.85 28.96
N LYS A 19 -43.95 32.46 28.11
CA LYS A 19 -45.01 31.43 27.98
C LYS A 19 -45.49 31.56 26.50
N LYS A 20 -45.98 30.49 25.86
CA LYS A 20 -46.70 30.50 24.56
C LYS A 20 -48.18 30.87 24.75
N VAL A 21 -48.79 31.67 23.85
CA VAL A 21 -50.21 31.59 23.42
C VAL A 21 -50.37 32.12 21.98
N VAL A 22 -51.26 31.49 21.21
CA VAL A 22 -51.61 31.66 19.78
C VAL A 22 -52.76 32.68 19.59
N LYS A 23 -52.77 33.50 18.52
CA LYS A 23 -53.96 33.80 17.68
C LYS A 23 -53.64 34.61 16.41
N GLU A 24 -54.45 34.36 15.38
CA GLU A 24 -54.41 34.74 13.95
C GLU A 24 -54.55 36.25 13.67
N THR A 25 -54.02 36.76 12.53
CA THR A 25 -54.76 37.30 11.35
C THR A 25 -53.91 38.22 10.43
N LYS A 26 -53.86 37.85 9.13
CA LYS A 26 -53.67 38.58 7.83
C LYS A 26 -52.82 39.87 7.66
N LYS A 27 -51.97 39.78 6.60
CA LYS A 27 -51.57 40.74 5.52
C LYS A 27 -51.02 42.13 5.90
N GLU A 28 -49.79 42.41 5.49
CA GLU A 28 -49.50 43.30 4.34
C GLU A 28 -48.07 43.11 3.82
N VAL A 29 -47.89 43.31 2.53
CA VAL A 29 -46.63 43.25 1.78
C VAL A 29 -46.10 44.67 1.73
N GLU A 30 -44.83 44.89 2.08
CA GLU A 30 -44.06 45.98 1.50
C GLU A 30 -42.56 45.66 1.52
N THR A 31 -41.92 46.14 0.46
CA THR A 31 -40.66 45.68 -0.10
C THR A 31 -39.58 46.64 0.35
N GLU A 32 -38.51 46.18 0.98
CA GLU A 32 -37.27 46.95 1.11
C GLU A 32 -36.09 46.16 0.56
N VAL A 33 -35.38 46.83 -0.33
CA VAL A 33 -34.32 46.34 -1.20
C VAL A 33 -33.03 46.24 -0.40
N GLU A 34 -32.61 45.02 -0.05
CA GLU A 34 -31.24 44.78 0.42
C GLU A 34 -30.30 44.54 -0.76
N THR A 35 -29.34 45.44 -0.90
CA THR A 35 -28.34 45.46 -1.96
C THR A 35 -27.37 44.31 -1.77
N LYS A 36 -27.34 43.41 -2.75
CA LYS A 36 -26.49 42.23 -2.83
C LYS A 36 -25.03 42.65 -3.02
N ILE A 37 -24.19 42.48 -2.00
CA ILE A 37 -22.74 42.42 -2.18
C ILE A 37 -22.39 40.95 -2.45
N GLU A 38 -22.36 40.58 -3.73
CA GLU A 38 -21.74 39.32 -4.17
C GLU A 38 -20.22 39.47 -4.09
N GLY A 39 -19.66 39.15 -2.92
CA GLY A 39 -18.26 38.82 -2.81
C GLY A 39 -18.03 37.43 -3.38
N THR A 40 -17.62 37.35 -4.65
CA THR A 40 -17.13 36.11 -5.24
C THR A 40 -15.80 35.77 -4.58
N THR A 41 -15.84 34.97 -3.51
CA THR A 41 -14.63 34.29 -3.00
C THR A 41 -14.19 33.27 -4.06
N GLU A 42 -13.28 33.69 -4.93
CA GLU A 42 -12.52 32.75 -5.75
C GLU A 42 -11.74 31.85 -4.79
N THR A 43 -12.13 30.58 -4.73
CA THR A 43 -11.37 29.57 -4.00
C THR A 43 -9.96 29.52 -4.60
N PRO A 44 -8.88 29.58 -3.79
CA PRO A 44 -7.53 29.52 -4.32
C PRO A 44 -7.37 28.20 -5.09
N LYS A 45 -7.08 28.31 -6.39
CA LYS A 45 -6.90 27.17 -7.29
C LYS A 45 -5.71 26.34 -6.78
N VAL A 46 -6.00 25.19 -6.17
CA VAL A 46 -4.97 24.30 -5.62
C VAL A 46 -4.13 23.77 -6.78
N ILE A 47 -2.87 24.19 -6.84
CA ILE A 47 -1.89 23.69 -7.80
C ILE A 47 -1.56 22.25 -7.40
N THR A 48 -1.69 21.32 -8.35
CA THR A 48 -1.44 19.90 -8.11
C THR A 48 -0.29 19.38 -8.96
N GLU A 49 0.45 18.43 -8.41
CA GLU A 49 1.46 17.65 -9.10
C GLU A 49 0.99 16.20 -9.25
N GLU A 50 1.48 15.54 -10.30
CA GLU A 50 1.21 14.14 -10.56
C GLU A 50 2.32 13.24 -10.00
N ILE A 51 1.91 12.16 -9.36
CA ILE A 51 2.79 11.13 -8.81
C ILE A 51 2.41 9.78 -9.40
N ILE A 52 3.43 9.02 -9.78
CA ILE A 52 3.32 7.63 -10.18
C ILE A 52 3.52 6.76 -8.94
N ALA A 53 2.53 5.94 -8.62
CA ALA A 53 2.55 5.05 -7.48
C ALA A 53 2.41 3.58 -7.93
N VAL A 54 3.44 2.78 -7.70
CA VAL A 54 3.42 1.33 -7.96
C VAL A 54 2.84 0.63 -6.74
N LEU A 55 1.76 -0.12 -6.90
CA LEU A 55 1.11 -0.81 -5.79
C LEU A 55 2.01 -1.93 -5.26
N LYS A 56 2.06 -2.07 -3.93
CA LYS A 56 2.77 -3.18 -3.29
C LYS A 56 2.00 -4.50 -3.36
N TYR A 57 0.67 -4.42 -3.31
CA TYR A 57 -0.24 -5.56 -3.35
C TYR A 57 -1.29 -5.34 -4.45
N PRO A 58 -1.08 -5.85 -5.68
CA PRO A 58 -1.99 -5.65 -6.81
C PRO A 58 -3.44 -6.11 -6.55
N ASN A 59 -3.62 -7.12 -5.70
CA ASN A 59 -4.92 -7.66 -5.30
C ASN A 59 -5.63 -6.84 -4.20
N ARG A 60 -4.96 -5.85 -3.59
CA ARG A 60 -5.50 -4.94 -2.56
C ARG A 60 -5.58 -3.48 -3.04
N MET A 61 -5.84 -3.28 -4.34
CA MET A 61 -5.88 -1.95 -4.94
C MET A 61 -6.90 -1.01 -4.29
N GLU A 62 -8.04 -1.55 -3.87
CA GLU A 62 -9.08 -0.72 -3.23
C GLU A 62 -8.63 -0.18 -1.87
N ASP A 63 -7.89 -0.96 -1.07
CA ASP A 63 -7.31 -0.49 0.19
C ASP A 63 -6.34 0.67 -0.04
N ALA A 64 -5.46 0.54 -1.05
CA ALA A 64 -4.52 1.59 -1.43
C ALA A 64 -5.26 2.85 -1.92
N LYS A 65 -6.34 2.68 -2.69
CA LYS A 65 -7.17 3.79 -3.18
C LYS A 65 -7.88 4.51 -2.04
N GLN A 66 -8.46 3.77 -1.09
CA GLN A 66 -9.10 4.35 0.09
C GLN A 66 -8.08 5.11 0.95
N LEU A 67 -6.86 4.60 1.12
CA LEU A 67 -5.79 5.31 1.83
C LEU A 67 -5.49 6.66 1.19
N VAL A 68 -5.39 6.71 -0.14
CA VAL A 68 -5.15 7.95 -0.90
C VAL A 68 -6.31 8.93 -0.70
N VAL A 69 -7.55 8.48 -0.93
CA VAL A 69 -8.75 9.34 -0.85
C VAL A 69 -8.96 9.86 0.58
N ASN A 70 -8.83 9.00 1.59
CA ASN A 70 -8.97 9.37 3.01
C ASN A 70 -7.86 10.31 3.48
N SER A 71 -6.74 10.36 2.76
CA SER A 71 -5.67 11.33 2.99
C SER A 71 -5.93 12.69 2.33
N GLY A 72 -7.08 12.88 1.67
CA GLY A 72 -7.43 14.10 0.95
C GLY A 72 -6.73 14.24 -0.40
N LEU A 73 -6.16 13.16 -0.93
CA LEU A 73 -5.52 13.12 -2.23
C LEU A 73 -6.48 12.60 -3.31
N THR A 74 -6.15 12.84 -4.58
CA THR A 74 -6.95 12.31 -5.69
C THR A 74 -6.28 11.10 -6.34
N TRP A 75 -7.03 10.01 -6.46
CA TRP A 75 -6.69 8.89 -7.33
C TRP A 75 -7.22 9.19 -8.74
N ASP A 76 -6.33 9.52 -9.68
CA ASP A 76 -6.75 9.94 -11.03
C ASP A 76 -7.17 8.72 -11.86
N LYS A 77 -6.24 7.80 -12.11
CA LYS A 77 -6.48 6.59 -12.92
C LYS A 77 -5.42 5.53 -12.69
N LEU A 78 -5.73 4.31 -13.13
CA LEU A 78 -4.70 3.29 -13.36
C LEU A 78 -4.05 3.54 -14.72
N ILE A 79 -2.73 3.65 -14.72
CA ILE A 79 -1.91 3.88 -15.93
C ILE A 79 -1.20 2.61 -16.40
N PHE A 80 -1.19 1.57 -15.58
CA PHE A 80 -0.71 0.23 -15.92
C PHE A 80 -1.47 -0.81 -15.10
N ASN A 81 -1.92 -1.87 -15.75
CA ASN A 81 -2.75 -2.90 -15.14
C ASN A 81 -2.34 -4.30 -15.62
N GLN A 82 -1.62 -4.99 -14.77
CA GLN A 82 -1.21 -6.38 -14.89
C GLN A 82 -1.59 -7.11 -13.59
N ASP A 83 -1.67 -8.44 -13.65
CA ASP A 83 -2.11 -9.25 -12.52
C ASP A 83 -1.11 -9.21 -11.36
N ASP A 84 0.19 -9.13 -11.67
CA ASP A 84 1.26 -9.01 -10.68
C ASP A 84 1.72 -7.58 -10.39
N THR A 85 1.25 -6.60 -11.16
CA THR A 85 1.69 -5.21 -11.04
C THR A 85 0.61 -4.22 -11.47
N LYS A 86 0.32 -3.23 -10.63
CA LYS A 86 -0.58 -2.13 -10.96
C LYS A 86 0.10 -0.80 -10.64
N ILE A 87 -0.12 0.19 -11.49
CA ILE A 87 0.44 1.53 -11.33
C ILE A 87 -0.70 2.54 -11.40
N ALA A 88 -0.78 3.39 -10.39
CA ALA A 88 -1.74 4.48 -10.29
C ALA A 88 -1.07 5.83 -10.56
N LEU A 89 -1.82 6.72 -11.19
CA LEU A 89 -1.52 8.15 -11.26
C LEU A 89 -2.31 8.85 -10.16
N LEU A 90 -1.62 9.58 -9.29
CA LEU A 90 -2.19 10.31 -8.17
C LEU A 90 -1.96 11.81 -8.36
N LYS A 91 -2.85 12.65 -7.84
CA LYS A 91 -2.65 14.10 -7.76
C LYS A 91 -2.50 14.53 -6.32
N VAL A 92 -1.46 15.30 -6.05
CA VAL A 92 -1.11 15.82 -4.72
C VAL A 92 -0.90 17.33 -4.76
N PRO A 93 -1.05 18.06 -3.64
CA PRO A 93 -0.67 19.46 -3.57
C PRO A 93 0.80 19.65 -3.93
N ALA A 94 1.09 20.54 -4.90
CA ALA A 94 2.43 20.72 -5.45
C ALA A 94 3.45 21.16 -4.39
N ASP A 95 3.04 22.01 -3.46
CA ASP A 95 3.86 22.51 -2.34
C ASP A 95 4.23 21.43 -1.31
N LYS A 96 3.57 20.26 -1.36
CA LYS A 96 3.74 19.15 -0.40
C LYS A 96 4.05 17.82 -1.07
N SER A 97 4.51 17.82 -2.32
CA SER A 97 4.72 16.58 -3.06
C SER A 97 5.73 15.64 -2.37
N ASN A 98 6.87 16.17 -1.90
CA ASN A 98 7.85 15.39 -1.15
C ASN A 98 7.29 14.76 0.14
N PHE A 99 6.49 15.53 0.90
CA PHE A 99 5.82 15.03 2.10
C PHE A 99 4.89 13.85 1.76
N TRP A 100 4.11 13.98 0.69
CA TRP A 100 3.20 12.91 0.28
C TRP A 100 3.92 11.70 -0.29
N ILE A 101 5.03 11.89 -1.01
CA ILE A 101 5.88 10.77 -1.45
C ILE A 101 6.35 9.97 -0.25
N GLU A 102 6.92 10.61 0.77
CA GLU A 102 7.40 9.94 1.97
C GLU A 102 6.27 9.25 2.74
N ARG A 103 5.13 9.93 2.92
CA ARG A 103 3.99 9.40 3.65
C ARG A 103 3.35 8.20 2.94
N LEU A 104 3.18 8.27 1.62
CA LEU A 104 2.65 7.16 0.82
C LEU A 104 3.63 5.98 0.81
N MET A 105 4.94 6.22 0.69
CA MET A 105 5.95 5.16 0.81
C MET A 105 5.91 4.46 2.19
N THR A 106 5.78 5.25 3.26
CA THR A 106 5.76 4.74 4.64
C THR A 106 4.46 4.02 5.00
N SER A 107 3.36 4.27 4.27
CA SER A 107 2.08 3.58 4.47
C SER A 107 2.18 2.06 4.28
N GLY A 108 3.14 1.59 3.49
CA GLY A 108 3.30 0.18 3.17
C GLY A 108 2.35 -0.34 2.09
N GLU A 109 1.47 0.49 1.52
CA GLU A 109 0.57 0.10 0.42
C GLU A 109 1.22 0.23 -0.97
N PHE A 110 2.32 0.98 -1.07
CA PHE A 110 3.05 1.23 -2.31
C PHE A 110 4.46 0.63 -2.28
N LYS A 111 4.89 0.08 -3.40
CA LYS A 111 6.26 -0.42 -3.64
C LYS A 111 7.21 0.72 -3.97
N SER A 112 6.75 1.67 -4.78
CA SER A 112 7.45 2.91 -5.08
C SER A 112 6.42 4.03 -5.32
N VAL A 113 6.83 5.26 -5.02
CA VAL A 113 6.05 6.48 -5.21
C VAL A 113 7.04 7.53 -5.67
N GLU A 114 6.85 8.05 -6.89
CA GLU A 114 7.80 8.94 -7.54
C GLU A 114 7.04 10.03 -8.30
N LEU A 115 7.60 11.24 -8.39
CA LEU A 115 7.03 12.31 -9.23
C LEU A 115 6.91 11.83 -10.68
N ASN A 116 5.81 12.19 -11.33
CA ASN A 116 5.62 11.93 -12.76
C ASN A 116 6.52 12.85 -13.60
N LYS A 117 7.79 12.47 -13.76
CA LYS A 117 8.75 13.15 -14.63
C LYS A 117 8.86 12.44 -15.97
N GLU A 118 9.46 13.11 -16.95
CA GLU A 118 9.78 12.52 -18.24
C GLU A 118 10.46 11.15 -18.08
N LEU A 119 10.02 10.16 -18.86
CA LEU A 119 10.50 8.77 -18.88
C LEU A 119 10.27 7.93 -17.61
N THR A 120 9.76 8.50 -16.51
CA THR A 120 9.57 7.75 -15.24
C THR A 120 8.71 6.51 -15.46
N LEU A 121 7.55 6.68 -16.10
CA LEU A 121 6.64 5.57 -16.41
C LEU A 121 7.31 4.52 -17.32
N ASN A 122 7.96 4.97 -18.40
CA ASN A 122 8.61 4.08 -19.36
C ASN A 122 9.73 3.26 -18.72
N LYS A 123 10.51 3.87 -17.81
CA LYS A 123 11.54 3.18 -17.04
C LYS A 123 10.94 2.12 -16.12
N ILE A 124 9.86 2.44 -15.41
CA ILE A 124 9.16 1.49 -14.53
C ILE A 124 8.59 0.33 -15.35
N ILE A 125 7.93 0.60 -16.48
CA ILE A 125 7.38 -0.42 -17.37
C ILE A 125 8.49 -1.32 -17.92
N SER A 126 9.60 -0.74 -18.39
CA SER A 126 10.75 -1.51 -18.86
C SER A 126 11.35 -2.39 -17.77
N ASP A 127 11.43 -1.90 -16.53
CA ASP A 127 11.90 -2.67 -15.36
C ASP A 127 10.99 -3.87 -15.07
N ILE A 128 9.68 -3.71 -15.22
CA ILE A 128 8.66 -4.77 -15.08
C ILE A 128 8.82 -5.79 -16.22
N GLU A 129 8.85 -5.34 -17.48
CA GLU A 129 8.91 -6.21 -18.66
C GLU A 129 10.21 -7.03 -18.74
N THR A 130 11.32 -6.52 -18.20
CA THR A 130 12.60 -7.22 -18.15
C THR A 130 12.72 -8.17 -16.97
N THR A 131 11.81 -8.09 -15.99
CA THR A 131 11.80 -8.99 -14.84
C THR A 131 11.46 -10.41 -15.28
N PHE A 132 12.27 -11.37 -14.83
CA PHE A 132 12.01 -12.79 -15.02
C PHE A 132 11.24 -13.38 -13.84
N VAL A 133 11.71 -13.11 -12.62
CA VAL A 133 11.03 -13.50 -11.38
C VAL A 133 11.33 -12.48 -10.28
N SER A 134 10.39 -12.28 -9.37
CA SER A 134 10.63 -11.52 -8.14
C SER A 134 10.13 -12.26 -6.92
N LEU A 135 10.76 -12.01 -5.78
CA LEU A 135 10.44 -12.60 -4.49
C LEU A 135 10.44 -11.48 -3.43
N ARG A 136 9.43 -11.44 -2.57
CA ARG A 136 9.29 -10.45 -1.50
C ARG A 136 8.86 -11.11 -0.20
N LYS A 137 9.61 -10.92 0.88
CA LYS A 137 9.27 -11.41 2.22
C LYS A 137 8.75 -10.29 3.10
N THR A 138 7.62 -10.51 3.76
CA THR A 138 7.05 -9.56 4.73
C THR A 138 7.62 -9.80 6.12
N GLN A 139 7.46 -8.79 6.99
CA GLN A 139 7.80 -8.93 8.41
C GLN A 139 6.90 -9.95 9.13
N CYS A 140 7.43 -10.46 10.24
CA CYS A 140 6.73 -11.09 11.35
C CYS A 140 7.00 -10.25 12.62
N TYR A 141 6.49 -10.66 13.78
CA TYR A 141 6.73 -10.07 15.09
C TYR A 141 8.15 -10.38 15.60
N GLY A 142 8.74 -11.51 15.16
CA GLY A 142 10.14 -11.86 15.42
C GLY A 142 11.14 -11.18 14.49
N HIS A 143 12.33 -11.81 14.36
CA HIS A 143 13.45 -11.34 13.55
C HIS A 143 13.44 -11.93 12.13
N CYS A 144 12.26 -12.09 11.52
CA CYS A 144 12.18 -12.61 10.16
C CYS A 144 12.83 -11.64 9.16
N PRO A 145 13.75 -12.09 8.30
CA PRO A 145 14.38 -11.23 7.31
C PRO A 145 13.34 -10.67 6.32
N VAL A 146 13.36 -9.35 6.17
CA VAL A 146 12.47 -8.60 5.27
C VAL A 146 13.29 -8.06 4.12
N PHE A 147 12.95 -8.48 2.90
CA PHE A 147 13.64 -8.04 1.70
C PHE A 147 12.75 -8.20 0.46
N ASP A 148 13.15 -7.48 -0.59
CA ASP A 148 12.71 -7.71 -1.96
C ASP A 148 13.90 -8.19 -2.79
N VAL A 149 13.67 -9.14 -3.69
CA VAL A 149 14.65 -9.52 -4.71
C VAL A 149 13.96 -9.67 -6.06
N LYS A 150 14.66 -9.25 -7.10
CA LYS A 150 14.21 -9.33 -8.48
C LYS A 150 15.33 -9.89 -9.33
N ILE A 151 15.02 -10.79 -10.23
CA ILE A 151 15.96 -11.39 -11.18
C ILE A 151 15.44 -11.06 -12.57
N ASP A 152 16.25 -10.41 -13.40
CA ASP A 152 15.88 -10.08 -14.77
C ASP A 152 16.10 -11.25 -15.74
N LYS A 153 15.65 -11.08 -16.99
CA LYS A 153 15.79 -12.06 -18.08
C LYS A 153 17.24 -12.35 -18.47
N GLN A 154 18.20 -11.57 -17.98
CA GLN A 154 19.64 -11.71 -18.22
C GLN A 154 20.36 -12.33 -17.00
N GLY A 155 19.64 -12.66 -15.93
CA GLY A 155 20.18 -13.26 -14.71
C GLY A 155 20.84 -12.26 -13.76
N ASN A 156 20.63 -10.95 -13.95
CA ASN A 156 21.04 -9.96 -12.96
C ASN A 156 20.03 -9.96 -11.81
N VAL A 157 20.56 -9.97 -10.59
CA VAL A 157 19.82 -9.96 -9.33
C VAL A 157 19.87 -8.55 -8.74
N PHE A 158 18.72 -8.03 -8.37
CA PHE A 158 18.53 -6.77 -7.67
C PHE A 158 17.86 -7.07 -6.34
N TYR A 159 18.63 -6.93 -5.26
CA TYR A 159 18.21 -7.18 -3.89
C TYR A 159 18.01 -5.86 -3.15
N ASN A 160 16.99 -5.77 -2.32
CA ASN A 160 16.75 -4.65 -1.40
C ASN A 160 16.47 -5.20 0.00
N GLY A 161 17.46 -5.11 0.89
CA GLY A 161 17.31 -5.52 2.27
C GLY A 161 16.62 -4.44 3.11
N ILE A 162 15.59 -4.81 3.87
CA ILE A 162 14.75 -3.84 4.59
C ILE A 162 14.97 -3.94 6.10
N LYS A 163 14.69 -5.10 6.70
CA LYS A 163 14.71 -5.29 8.17
C LYS A 163 15.20 -6.69 8.53
N TYR A 164 15.92 -6.82 9.64
CA TYR A 164 16.46 -8.09 10.14
C TYR A 164 17.29 -8.85 9.09
N VAL A 165 18.10 -8.11 8.35
CA VAL A 165 19.03 -8.60 7.33
C VAL A 165 20.42 -8.07 7.63
N LEU A 166 21.44 -8.80 7.21
CA LEU A 166 22.85 -8.40 7.38
C LEU A 166 23.20 -7.24 6.44
N VAL A 167 22.61 -7.21 5.25
CA VAL A 167 22.85 -6.16 4.25
C VAL A 167 21.56 -5.39 3.98
N LYS A 168 21.48 -4.15 4.47
CA LYS A 168 20.36 -3.24 4.19
C LYS A 168 20.55 -2.48 2.87
N GLY A 169 19.43 -2.09 2.26
CA GLY A 169 19.39 -1.31 1.04
C GLY A 169 19.66 -2.12 -0.23
N LYS A 170 19.86 -1.40 -1.33
CA LYS A 170 19.99 -1.98 -2.67
C LYS A 170 21.36 -2.60 -2.90
N LYS A 171 21.39 -3.83 -3.40
CA LYS A 171 22.57 -4.54 -3.90
C LYS A 171 22.24 -5.22 -5.22
N SER A 172 23.25 -5.37 -6.07
CA SER A 172 23.12 -6.13 -7.30
C SER A 172 24.30 -7.06 -7.51
N PHE A 173 24.02 -8.18 -8.18
CA PHE A 173 25.02 -9.15 -8.61
C PHE A 173 24.45 -9.95 -9.78
N LYS A 174 25.30 -10.74 -10.46
CA LYS A 174 24.86 -11.60 -11.55
C LYS A 174 24.88 -13.06 -11.11
N LEU A 175 23.84 -13.82 -11.46
CA LEU A 175 23.84 -15.27 -11.32
C LEU A 175 24.88 -15.89 -12.25
N THR A 176 25.49 -16.98 -11.81
CA THR A 176 26.23 -17.85 -12.73
C THR A 176 25.26 -18.49 -13.74
N ASP A 177 25.76 -18.87 -14.91
CA ASP A 177 24.94 -19.53 -15.94
C ASP A 177 24.27 -20.81 -15.42
N LYS A 178 25.00 -21.59 -14.60
CA LYS A 178 24.45 -22.77 -13.92
C LYS A 178 23.30 -22.40 -12.99
N GLN A 179 23.45 -21.34 -12.19
CA GLN A 179 22.40 -20.91 -11.27
C GLN A 179 21.15 -20.44 -12.01
N PHE A 180 21.33 -19.62 -13.05
CA PHE A 180 20.22 -19.07 -13.81
C PHE A 180 19.52 -20.14 -14.66
N SER A 181 20.26 -21.06 -15.26
CA SER A 181 19.69 -22.21 -15.98
C SER A 181 18.84 -23.09 -15.07
N LYS A 182 19.33 -23.38 -13.84
CA LYS A 182 18.56 -24.12 -12.84
C LYS A 182 17.27 -23.38 -12.47
N LEU A 183 17.34 -22.07 -12.23
CA LEU A 183 16.15 -21.25 -11.94
C LEU A 183 15.11 -21.31 -13.06
N LYS A 184 15.55 -21.14 -14.32
CA LYS A 184 14.68 -21.23 -15.50
C LYS A 184 14.01 -22.59 -15.61
N ASN A 185 14.74 -23.66 -15.35
CA ASN A 185 14.19 -25.01 -15.36
C ASN A 185 13.12 -25.20 -14.27
N MET A 186 13.36 -24.72 -13.05
CA MET A 186 12.40 -24.83 -11.94
C MET A 186 11.10 -24.09 -12.25
N LEU A 187 11.17 -22.87 -12.78
CA LEU A 187 9.99 -22.09 -13.17
C LEU A 187 9.30 -22.62 -14.44
N GLY A 188 10.03 -23.32 -15.32
CA GLY A 188 9.50 -23.88 -16.56
C GLY A 188 8.80 -25.25 -16.43
N LYS A 189 8.99 -25.96 -15.32
CA LYS A 189 8.43 -27.32 -15.11
C LYS A 189 6.91 -27.36 -14.98
N THR A 190 6.31 -26.25 -14.57
CA THR A 190 4.87 -26.14 -14.32
C THR A 190 4.33 -24.85 -14.88
N SER A 191 3.08 -24.86 -15.32
CA SER A 191 2.42 -23.64 -15.75
C SER A 191 2.09 -22.80 -14.51
N PHE A 192 2.92 -21.79 -14.22
CA PHE A 192 2.78 -20.89 -13.08
C PHE A 192 1.37 -20.25 -12.99
N SER A 193 0.74 -20.03 -14.15
CA SER A 193 -0.64 -19.56 -14.26
C SER A 193 -1.69 -20.49 -13.65
N LYS A 194 -1.41 -21.78 -13.45
CA LYS A 194 -2.35 -22.75 -12.84
C LYS A 194 -2.40 -22.71 -11.32
N TYR A 195 -1.41 -22.10 -10.66
CA TYR A 195 -1.39 -22.04 -9.20
C TYR A 195 -2.48 -21.12 -8.65
N ARG A 196 -2.87 -21.33 -7.39
CA ARG A 196 -3.75 -20.39 -6.70
C ARG A 196 -3.01 -19.07 -6.46
N ILE A 197 -3.76 -17.98 -6.35
CA ILE A 197 -3.19 -16.66 -6.05
C ILE A 197 -2.62 -16.57 -4.62
N ALA A 198 -3.09 -17.44 -3.72
CA ALA A 198 -2.63 -17.50 -2.34
C ALA A 198 -2.70 -18.93 -1.79
N TYR A 199 -1.66 -19.28 -1.03
CA TYR A 199 -1.57 -20.43 -0.16
C TYR A 199 -1.36 -19.88 1.25
N ASN A 200 -2.46 -19.65 1.97
CA ASN A 200 -2.43 -19.06 3.30
C ASN A 200 -3.38 -19.79 4.25
N ASN A 201 -3.07 -19.71 5.55
CA ASN A 201 -4.02 -20.02 6.61
C ASN A 201 -4.20 -18.78 7.48
N PRO A 202 -5.33 -18.05 7.36
CA PRO A 202 -5.54 -16.81 8.09
C PRO A 202 -5.68 -17.01 9.61
N ARG A 203 -5.91 -18.24 10.08
CA ARG A 203 -6.01 -18.57 11.51
C ARG A 203 -4.66 -18.63 12.22
N ILE A 204 -3.56 -18.75 11.47
CA ILE A 204 -2.22 -18.76 12.06
C ILE A 204 -1.73 -17.32 12.13
N SER A 205 -1.45 -16.81 13.33
CA SER A 205 -0.83 -15.49 13.52
C SER A 205 0.67 -15.53 13.24
N ASP A 206 1.27 -14.35 13.06
CA ASP A 206 2.73 -14.17 13.08
C ASP A 206 3.58 -14.93 12.02
N LEU A 207 2.95 -15.44 10.96
CA LEU A 207 3.70 -15.98 9.82
C LEU A 207 4.06 -14.88 8.81
N PRO A 208 5.34 -14.77 8.39
CA PRO A 208 5.70 -13.93 7.26
C PRO A 208 5.04 -14.49 5.99
N SER A 209 4.71 -13.59 5.07
CA SER A 209 4.30 -13.94 3.72
C SER A 209 5.49 -13.81 2.78
N THR A 210 5.64 -14.78 1.89
CA THR A 210 6.53 -14.72 0.73
C THR A 210 5.66 -14.52 -0.52
N TYR A 211 5.88 -13.45 -1.25
CA TYR A 211 5.24 -13.20 -2.53
C TYR A 211 6.23 -13.56 -3.64
N ILE A 212 5.83 -14.42 -4.57
CA ILE A 212 6.61 -14.75 -5.76
C ILE A 212 5.85 -14.33 -7.01
N SER A 213 6.49 -13.57 -7.89
CA SER A 213 5.89 -13.14 -9.16
C SER A 213 6.68 -13.65 -10.34
N HIS A 214 5.98 -14.27 -11.30
CA HIS A 214 6.54 -14.79 -12.54
C HIS A 214 5.46 -14.82 -13.63
N ASN A 215 5.80 -14.40 -14.85
CA ASN A 215 4.91 -14.36 -16.02
C ASN A 215 3.55 -13.69 -15.75
N ASN A 216 3.57 -12.44 -15.26
CA ASN A 216 2.35 -11.67 -14.97
C ASN A 216 1.42 -12.39 -13.99
N LYS A 217 1.99 -12.96 -12.92
CA LYS A 217 1.21 -13.56 -11.84
C LYS A 217 1.99 -13.49 -10.56
N GLU A 218 1.37 -12.94 -9.50
CA GLU A 218 1.89 -12.96 -8.14
C GLU A 218 1.16 -14.06 -7.34
N ILE A 219 1.92 -14.80 -6.54
CA ILE A 219 1.41 -15.82 -5.63
C ILE A 219 1.88 -15.48 -4.22
N GLN A 220 0.94 -15.41 -3.28
CA GLN A 220 1.25 -15.29 -1.86
C GLN A 220 1.42 -16.68 -1.23
N LEU A 221 2.56 -16.92 -0.60
CA LEU A 221 2.86 -18.08 0.22
C LEU A 221 2.96 -17.64 1.68
N ARG A 222 2.03 -18.10 2.53
CA ARG A 222 2.03 -17.82 3.97
C ARG A 222 1.69 -19.11 4.72
N VAL A 223 2.67 -19.98 4.83
CA VAL A 223 2.38 -21.41 4.98
C VAL A 223 3.06 -22.10 6.15
N TRP A 224 2.19 -22.74 6.93
CA TRP A 224 2.29 -24.11 7.39
C TRP A 224 1.17 -24.89 6.66
N GLY A 225 1.49 -25.83 5.76
CA GLY A 225 0.48 -26.64 5.05
C GLY A 225 0.82 -27.04 3.62
N GLU A 226 -0.20 -27.44 2.85
CA GLU A 226 -0.07 -27.95 1.48
C GLU A 226 0.24 -26.83 0.47
N VAL A 227 1.53 -26.61 0.24
CA VAL A 227 2.04 -25.82 -0.90
C VAL A 227 2.62 -26.77 -1.93
N PRO A 228 2.37 -26.53 -3.23
CA PRO A 228 3.07 -27.25 -4.29
C PRO A 228 4.59 -27.23 -4.06
N THR A 229 5.19 -28.41 -4.03
CA THR A 229 6.62 -28.59 -3.74
C THR A 229 7.50 -27.75 -4.66
N GLU A 230 7.09 -27.55 -5.91
CA GLU A 230 7.83 -26.75 -6.88
C GLU A 230 7.92 -25.26 -6.48
N LEU A 231 6.85 -24.71 -5.88
CA LEU A 231 6.84 -23.33 -5.38
C LEU A 231 7.78 -23.18 -4.17
N VAL A 232 7.75 -24.15 -3.24
CA VAL A 232 8.67 -24.16 -2.10
C VAL A 232 10.11 -24.20 -2.59
N GLN A 233 10.44 -25.18 -3.45
CA GLN A 233 11.78 -25.37 -3.99
C GLN A 233 12.32 -24.13 -4.70
N VAL A 234 11.51 -23.45 -5.54
CA VAL A 234 11.99 -22.25 -6.24
C VAL A 234 12.23 -21.08 -5.30
N THR A 235 11.38 -20.90 -4.27
CA THR A 235 11.59 -19.86 -3.27
C THR A 235 12.83 -20.12 -2.43
N GLU A 236 12.99 -21.34 -1.90
CA GLU A 236 14.17 -21.77 -1.16
C GLU A 236 15.45 -21.62 -1.99
N TYR A 237 15.40 -21.98 -3.27
CA TYR A 237 16.56 -21.85 -4.15
C TYR A 237 17.01 -20.39 -4.34
N ILE A 238 16.08 -19.44 -4.44
CA ILE A 238 16.42 -18.01 -4.49
C ILE A 238 16.99 -17.57 -3.13
N GLU A 239 16.38 -18.00 -2.03
CA GLU A 239 16.82 -17.70 -0.66
C GLU A 239 18.23 -18.23 -0.37
N ASP A 240 18.54 -19.47 -0.75
CA ASP A 240 19.86 -20.10 -0.63
C ASP A 240 20.96 -19.30 -1.33
N ILE A 241 20.65 -18.73 -2.50
CA ILE A 241 21.60 -17.87 -3.23
C ILE A 241 21.89 -16.61 -2.41
N LEU A 242 20.88 -16.01 -1.77
CA LEU A 242 21.04 -14.82 -0.92
C LEU A 242 21.76 -15.14 0.39
N LEU A 243 21.48 -16.30 1.00
CA LEU A 243 22.16 -16.83 2.18
C LEU A 243 23.64 -17.09 1.91
N ALA A 244 23.97 -17.73 0.78
CA ALA A 244 25.35 -17.96 0.35
C ALA A 244 26.14 -16.65 0.14
N LYS A 245 25.44 -15.55 -0.17
CA LYS A 245 26.01 -14.20 -0.26
C LYS A 245 26.06 -13.46 1.07
N LYS A 246 25.60 -14.07 2.17
CA LYS A 246 25.50 -13.47 3.51
C LYS A 246 24.67 -12.19 3.54
N PHE A 247 23.57 -12.15 2.78
CA PHE A 247 22.67 -10.99 2.81
C PHE A 247 21.78 -10.99 4.05
N TYR A 248 21.48 -12.17 4.59
CA TYR A 248 20.79 -12.37 5.87
C TYR A 248 21.20 -13.71 6.49
N GLU A 249 20.66 -13.99 7.66
CA GLU A 249 20.83 -15.24 8.41
C GLU A 249 19.46 -15.76 8.89
N LEU A 250 19.38 -17.06 9.17
CA LEU A 250 18.19 -17.75 9.66
C LEU A 250 18.27 -17.97 11.17
#